data_AF-A0A3D5DR11-F1
#
_entry.id   AF-A0A3D5DR11-F1
#
_cell.length_a   1.000
_cell.length_b   1.000
_cell.length_c   1.000
_cell.angle_alpha   90.00
_cell.angle_beta   90.00
_cell.angle_gamma   90.00
#
_symmetry.space_group_name_H-M   'P 1'
#
loop_
_entity.id
_entity.type
_entity.pdbx_description
1 polymer ?
#
loop_
_entity_poly.entity_id
_entity_poly.type
_entity_poly.pdbx_seq_one_letter_code
_entity_poly.pdbx_strand_id
1 'polypeptide(L)'
;MPAFRRGHGALYDALAAGRIGEEAFAQLLTGTLPQLIDGEHGRAWAHGHDRIDYGLLEQALAEVPAGQAAAVREACARWQRLRFAIDATPYPRPDAECSAGRGHVHHDACRCDGTRKTIPGWEYQFTAALGHLRTAWAALVDVERTTPATRTRQTARQVKNL
;
A
#
# COMPACT_ATOMS: atom_id res chain seq x y z
N MET A 1 -15.05 2.41 35.33
CA MET A 1 -14.20 1.92 34.22
C MET A 1 -14.58 2.68 32.96
N PRO A 2 -13.76 3.59 32.44
CA PRO A 2 -14.12 4.30 31.22
C PRO A 2 -14.01 3.33 30.04
N ALA A 3 -15.07 3.25 29.23
CA ALA A 3 -15.13 2.39 28.05
C ALA A 3 -14.19 2.92 26.95
N PHE A 4 -13.31 2.06 26.46
CA PHE A 4 -12.47 2.34 25.29
C PHE A 4 -13.35 2.63 24.07
N ARG A 5 -13.20 3.82 23.46
CA ARG A 5 -13.80 4.12 22.15
C ARG A 5 -12.73 4.08 21.08
N ARG A 6 -13.06 3.47 19.94
CA ARG A 6 -12.23 3.42 18.72
C ARG A 6 -12.02 4.84 18.19
N GLY A 7 -10.90 5.45 18.56
CA GLY A 7 -10.46 6.74 18.06
C GLY A 7 -9.36 7.29 18.96
N HIS A 8 -8.13 7.27 18.45
CA HIS A 8 -6.91 7.90 18.98
C HIS A 8 -6.02 7.02 19.88
N GLY A 9 -4.76 6.85 19.43
CA GLY A 9 -3.74 7.68 20.06
C GLY A 9 -2.45 7.04 20.52
N ALA A 10 -2.34 5.72 20.67
CA ALA A 10 -1.13 5.17 21.30
C ALA A 10 0.15 5.30 20.44
N LEU A 11 0.03 5.20 19.11
CA LEU A 11 1.19 5.26 18.20
C LEU A 11 1.36 6.63 17.55
N TYR A 12 0.30 7.15 16.91
CA TYR A 12 0.38 8.42 16.19
C TYR A 12 0.55 9.63 17.11
N ASP A 13 -0.07 9.66 18.30
CA ASP A 13 0.14 10.76 19.24
C ASP A 13 1.52 10.67 19.91
N ALA A 14 2.09 9.47 20.02
CA ALA A 14 3.45 9.27 20.51
C ALA A 14 4.50 9.71 19.47
N LEU A 15 4.26 9.46 18.18
CA LEU A 15 5.04 10.01 17.08
C LEU A 15 4.92 11.54 17.02
N ALA A 16 3.70 12.08 17.08
CA ALA A 16 3.44 13.53 17.07
C ALA A 16 4.04 14.26 18.28
N ALA A 17 4.10 13.60 19.44
CA ALA A 17 4.73 14.12 20.66
C ALA A 17 6.26 13.89 20.70
N GLY A 18 6.88 13.36 19.64
CA GLY A 18 8.33 13.11 19.57
C GLY A 18 8.85 12.06 20.56
N ARG A 19 7.96 11.23 21.12
CA ARG A 19 8.29 10.24 22.17
C ARG A 19 8.74 8.89 21.60
N ILE A 20 8.62 8.69 20.29
CA ILE A 20 9.17 7.54 19.57
C ILE A 20 10.19 8.07 18.57
N GLY A 21 11.45 7.66 18.71
CA GLY A 21 12.47 7.92 17.70
C GLY A 21 12.17 7.09 16.46
N GLU A 22 11.59 7.71 15.44
CA GLU A 22 11.13 7.06 14.21
C GLU A 22 12.23 6.22 13.55
N GLU A 23 13.43 6.77 13.45
CA GLU A 23 14.58 6.10 12.84
C GLU A 23 15.05 4.88 13.65
N ALA A 24 15.13 4.99 14.98
CA ALA A 24 15.49 3.87 15.85
C ALA A 24 14.42 2.77 15.85
N PHE A 25 13.15 3.15 15.78
CA PHE A 25 12.04 2.21 15.68
C PHE A 25 12.04 1.49 14.33
N ALA A 26 12.28 2.20 13.23
CA ALA A 26 12.43 1.62 11.91
C ALA A 26 13.61 0.63 11.87
N GLN A 27 14.77 0.99 12.43
CA GLN A 27 15.94 0.10 12.54
C GLN A 27 15.66 -1.17 13.36
N LEU A 28 14.93 -1.05 14.48
CA LEU A 28 14.55 -2.20 15.29
C LEU A 28 13.64 -3.17 14.52
N LEU A 29 12.65 -2.63 13.81
CA LEU A 29 11.73 -3.43 13.01
C LEU A 29 12.45 -4.15 11.86
N THR A 30 13.31 -3.45 11.13
CA THR A 30 14.07 -4.05 10.02
C THR A 30 15.11 -5.07 10.50
N GLY A 31 15.68 -4.91 11.69
CA GLY A 31 16.62 -5.86 12.29
C GLY A 31 15.97 -7.09 12.92
N THR A 32 14.70 -7.02 13.32
CA THR A 32 14.00 -8.10 14.03
C THR A 32 13.09 -8.93 13.11
N LEU A 33 12.51 -8.31 12.08
CA LEU A 33 11.59 -9.00 11.18
C LEU A 33 12.37 -9.81 10.13
N PRO A 34 12.02 -11.08 9.90
CA PRO A 34 12.63 -11.86 8.83
C PRO A 34 12.40 -11.20 7.47
N GLN A 35 13.41 -11.22 6.59
CA GLN A 35 13.27 -10.76 5.20
C GLN A 35 12.39 -11.74 4.40
N LEU A 36 11.09 -11.58 4.55
CA LEU A 36 10.08 -12.43 3.89
C LEU A 36 9.75 -11.99 2.46
N ILE A 37 10.15 -10.77 2.10
CA ILE A 37 9.56 -10.07 0.95
C ILE A 37 10.15 -10.55 -0.40
N ASP A 38 11.42 -10.97 -0.45
CA ASP A 38 12.05 -11.47 -1.69
C ASP A 38 13.00 -12.66 -1.51
N GLY A 39 13.11 -13.18 -0.27
CA GLY A 39 13.96 -14.32 0.07
C GLY A 39 13.37 -15.66 -0.36
N GLU A 40 14.24 -16.64 -0.60
CA GLU A 40 13.85 -18.03 -0.90
C GLU A 40 12.91 -18.61 0.16
N HIS A 41 13.11 -18.23 1.44
CA HIS A 41 12.24 -18.60 2.55
C HIS A 41 10.81 -18.04 2.44
N GLY A 42 10.65 -16.79 2.00
CA GLY A 42 9.33 -16.19 1.79
C GLY A 42 8.57 -16.90 0.66
N ARG A 43 9.29 -17.25 -0.42
CA ARG A 43 8.74 -18.03 -1.54
C ARG A 43 8.31 -19.44 -1.11
N ALA A 44 9.16 -20.15 -0.37
CA ALA A 44 8.89 -21.49 0.11
C ALA A 44 7.70 -21.53 1.10
N TRP A 45 7.62 -20.57 2.03
CA TRP A 45 6.50 -20.46 2.96
C TRP A 45 5.18 -20.18 2.23
N ALA A 46 5.18 -19.26 1.26
CA ALA A 46 4.01 -18.95 0.46
C ALA A 46 3.55 -20.18 -0.36
N HIS A 47 4.47 -20.90 -1.01
CA HIS A 47 4.16 -22.13 -1.74
C HIS A 47 3.54 -23.21 -0.84
N GLY A 48 4.05 -23.39 0.39
CA GLY A 48 3.50 -24.36 1.34
C GLY A 48 2.14 -23.96 1.94
N HIS A 49 1.76 -22.68 1.87
CA HIS A 49 0.51 -22.15 2.42
C HIS A 49 -0.45 -21.66 1.32
N ASP A 50 -0.12 -21.87 0.06
CA ASP A 50 -0.98 -21.57 -1.06
C ASP A 50 -2.11 -22.60 -1.12
N ARG A 51 -3.29 -22.20 -0.67
CA ARG A 51 -4.52 -23.00 -0.70
C ARG A 51 -5.34 -22.80 -1.99
N ILE A 52 -4.72 -22.37 -3.10
CA ILE A 52 -5.44 -22.33 -4.39
C ILE A 52 -5.37 -23.74 -4.96
N ASP A 53 -6.53 -24.39 -5.01
CA ASP A 53 -6.69 -25.59 -5.80
C ASP A 53 -6.75 -25.19 -7.29
N TYR A 54 -5.61 -25.28 -7.97
CA TYR A 54 -5.53 -25.09 -9.41
C TYR A 54 -6.33 -26.15 -10.19
N GLY A 55 -6.66 -27.29 -9.59
CA GLY A 55 -7.58 -28.27 -10.19
C GLY A 55 -8.97 -27.69 -10.41
N LEU A 56 -9.47 -26.86 -9.49
CA LEU A 56 -10.76 -26.17 -9.65
C LEU A 56 -10.70 -25.10 -10.75
N LEU A 57 -9.57 -24.38 -10.86
CA LEU A 57 -9.34 -23.43 -11.95
C LEU A 57 -9.26 -24.16 -13.29
N GLU A 58 -8.49 -25.24 -13.40
CA GLU A 58 -8.35 -26.00 -14.64
C GLU A 58 -9.66 -26.70 -15.04
N GLN A 59 -10.45 -27.20 -14.07
CA GLN A 59 -11.81 -27.69 -14.33
C GLN A 59 -12.72 -26.59 -14.86
N ALA A 60 -12.69 -25.39 -14.27
CA ALA A 60 -13.47 -24.25 -14.75
C ALA A 60 -13.04 -23.78 -16.15
N LEU A 61 -11.76 -23.96 -16.51
CA LEU A 61 -11.20 -23.58 -17.80
C LEU A 61 -11.37 -24.63 -18.89
N ALA A 62 -11.76 -25.87 -18.55
CA ALA A 62 -11.85 -26.98 -19.50
C ALA A 62 -12.85 -26.70 -20.66
N GLU A 63 -13.93 -25.99 -20.37
CA GLU A 63 -14.99 -25.63 -21.33
C GLU A 63 -14.82 -24.21 -21.91
N VAL A 64 -13.73 -23.51 -21.54
CA VAL A 64 -13.48 -22.12 -21.98
C VAL A 64 -12.64 -22.13 -23.25
N PRO A 65 -12.97 -21.31 -24.27
CA PRO A 65 -12.17 -21.18 -25.48
C PRO A 65 -10.70 -20.88 -25.16
N ALA A 66 -9.78 -21.56 -25.86
CA ALA A 66 -8.35 -21.55 -25.52
C ALA A 66 -7.73 -20.15 -25.35
N GLY A 67 -8.13 -19.18 -26.17
CA GLY A 67 -7.67 -17.79 -26.05
C GLY A 67 -8.15 -17.08 -24.78
N GLN A 68 -9.40 -17.32 -24.37
CA GLN A 68 -9.94 -16.78 -23.11
C GLN A 68 -9.35 -17.52 -21.91
N ALA A 69 -9.19 -18.84 -22.00
CA ALA A 69 -8.55 -19.63 -20.96
C ALA A 69 -7.08 -19.22 -20.77
N ALA A 70 -6.35 -18.90 -21.85
CA ALA A 70 -5.00 -18.35 -21.77
C ALA A 70 -4.98 -16.97 -21.11
N ALA A 71 -5.92 -16.08 -21.44
CA ALA A 71 -6.04 -14.77 -20.78
C ALA A 71 -6.37 -14.90 -19.28
N VAL A 72 -7.23 -15.85 -18.92
CA VAL A 72 -7.55 -16.16 -17.52
C VAL A 72 -6.35 -16.78 -16.81
N ARG A 73 -5.62 -17.70 -17.45
CA ARG A 73 -4.36 -18.24 -16.89
C ARG A 73 -3.31 -17.17 -16.73
N GLU A 74 -3.16 -16.23 -17.66
CA GLU A 74 -2.24 -15.09 -17.53
C GLU A 74 -2.66 -14.16 -16.37
N ALA A 75 -3.95 -13.85 -16.29
CA ALA A 75 -4.51 -13.07 -15.19
C ALA A 75 -4.39 -13.81 -13.83
N CYS A 76 -4.46 -15.14 -13.84
CA CYS A 76 -4.30 -15.99 -12.68
C CYS A 76 -2.83 -16.29 -12.39
N ALA A 77 -1.90 -16.22 -13.35
CA ALA A 77 -0.44 -16.40 -13.24
C ALA A 77 0.25 -15.25 -12.49
N ARG A 78 -0.57 -14.33 -11.96
CA ARG A 78 -0.35 -13.43 -10.82
C ARG A 78 0.69 -13.95 -9.78
N TRP A 79 0.94 -15.24 -9.63
CA TRP A 79 1.84 -15.86 -8.63
C TRP A 79 3.34 -15.82 -8.98
N GLN A 80 3.73 -15.66 -10.25
CA GLN A 80 5.16 -15.63 -10.64
C GLN A 80 5.69 -14.24 -11.01
N ARG A 81 4.82 -13.25 -11.23
CA ARG A 81 5.22 -11.88 -11.59
C ARG A 81 5.20 -11.00 -10.36
N LEU A 82 6.26 -10.21 -10.16
CA LEU A 82 6.26 -9.13 -9.17
C LEU A 82 5.09 -8.19 -9.46
N ARG A 83 4.36 -7.81 -8.42
CA ARG A 83 3.21 -6.91 -8.55
C ARG A 83 3.48 -5.67 -7.76
N PHE A 84 3.10 -4.55 -8.35
CA PHE A 84 3.21 -3.26 -7.72
C PHE A 84 1.84 -2.59 -7.75
N ALA A 85 1.50 -1.89 -6.67
CA ALA A 85 0.42 -0.91 -6.65
C ALA A 85 1.02 0.49 -6.62
N ILE A 86 0.34 1.41 -7.30
CA ILE A 86 0.59 2.84 -7.16
C ILE A 86 -0.67 3.42 -6.57
N ASP A 87 -0.52 4.17 -5.48
CA ASP A 87 -1.63 4.85 -4.83
C ASP A 87 -1.16 6.22 -4.30
N ALA A 88 -2.11 7.09 -4.01
CA ALA A 88 -1.86 8.42 -3.49
C ALA A 88 -2.57 8.59 -2.14
N THR A 89 -1.82 9.05 -1.14
CA THR A 89 -2.33 9.26 0.21
C THR A 89 -2.25 10.73 0.62
N PRO A 90 -3.31 11.27 1.25
CA PRO A 90 -3.26 12.61 1.82
C PRO A 90 -2.42 12.61 3.10
N TYR A 91 -1.58 13.63 3.23
CA TYR A 91 -0.89 13.99 4.46
C TYR A 91 -1.46 15.32 4.99
N PRO A 92 -2.49 15.26 5.86
CA PRO A 92 -3.24 16.42 6.32
C PRO A 92 -2.41 17.31 7.25
N ARG A 93 -2.48 18.63 7.05
CA ARG A 93 -1.80 19.67 7.85
C ARG A 93 -2.68 20.92 8.00
N PRO A 94 -3.87 20.80 8.62
CA PRO A 94 -4.83 21.90 8.72
C PRO A 94 -4.28 23.11 9.48
N ASP A 95 -3.46 22.90 10.52
CA ASP A 95 -2.99 23.98 11.39
C ASP A 95 -1.64 24.59 10.96
N ALA A 96 -1.09 24.16 9.82
CA ALA A 96 0.27 24.52 9.39
C ALA A 96 0.26 25.58 8.26
N GLU A 97 -0.40 26.71 8.53
CA GLU A 97 -0.73 27.76 7.55
C GLU A 97 0.45 28.30 6.73
N CYS A 98 1.63 28.41 7.34
CA CYS A 98 2.84 28.92 6.68
C CYS A 98 3.62 27.85 5.88
N SER A 99 3.14 26.60 5.82
CA SER A 99 3.90 25.52 5.17
C SER A 99 3.81 25.61 3.65
N ALA A 100 4.97 25.66 2.98
CA ALA A 100 5.06 25.92 1.55
C ALA A 100 4.42 24.81 0.67
N GLY A 101 3.70 25.25 -0.36
CA GLY A 101 3.07 24.37 -1.35
C GLY A 101 1.99 23.44 -0.78
N ARG A 102 1.35 23.84 0.34
CA ARG A 102 0.15 23.18 0.85
C ARG A 102 -0.98 23.35 -0.17
N GLY A 103 -1.69 22.26 -0.46
CA GLY A 103 -2.87 22.24 -1.31
C GLY A 103 -4.09 21.72 -0.55
N HIS A 104 -5.23 21.66 -1.23
CA HIS A 104 -6.38 20.92 -0.74
C HIS A 104 -6.27 19.48 -1.23
N VAL A 105 -6.18 18.52 -0.30
CA VAL A 105 -6.08 17.10 -0.63
C VAL A 105 -7.34 16.37 -0.22
N HIS A 106 -7.73 15.37 -1.02
CA HIS A 106 -8.89 14.54 -0.72
C HIS A 106 -8.60 13.64 0.48
N HIS A 107 -9.45 13.69 1.49
CA HIS A 107 -9.30 12.89 2.69
C HIS A 107 -10.64 12.23 3.01
N ASP A 108 -10.87 11.08 2.37
CA ASP A 108 -12.12 10.30 2.50
C ASP A 108 -12.33 9.73 3.91
N ALA A 109 -11.26 9.65 4.72
CA ALA A 109 -11.37 9.28 6.13
C ALA A 109 -11.92 10.40 7.03
N CYS A 110 -12.18 11.61 6.49
CA CYS A 110 -12.78 12.67 7.28
C CYS A 110 -14.27 12.36 7.49
N ARG A 111 -14.64 12.05 8.73
CA ARG A 111 -16.04 11.94 9.18
C ARG A 111 -16.79 13.29 9.21
N CYS A 112 -16.33 14.29 8.46
CA CYS A 112 -16.95 15.62 8.45
C CYS A 112 -18.16 15.61 7.50
N ASP A 113 -19.36 15.80 8.09
CA ASP A 113 -20.70 16.19 7.58
C ASP A 113 -21.13 16.01 6.09
N GLY A 114 -20.37 15.28 5.27
CA GLY A 114 -20.61 15.05 3.85
C GLY A 114 -20.26 16.23 2.93
N THR A 115 -19.94 17.42 3.46
CA THR A 115 -19.83 18.64 2.63
C THR A 115 -18.40 19.02 2.25
N ARG A 116 -17.40 18.66 3.07
CA ARG A 116 -15.99 18.97 2.80
C ARG A 116 -15.17 17.69 2.66
N LYS A 117 -14.89 17.30 1.41
CA LYS A 117 -14.07 16.11 1.09
C LYS A 117 -12.57 16.40 1.02
N THR A 118 -12.16 17.63 1.32
CA THR A 118 -10.76 18.05 1.24
C THR A 118 -10.29 18.73 2.51
N ILE A 119 -9.00 18.56 2.81
CA ILE A 119 -8.31 19.15 3.97
C ILE A 119 -7.00 19.80 3.49
N PRO A 120 -6.57 20.94 4.06
CA PRO A 120 -5.27 21.49 3.73
C PRO A 120 -4.15 20.52 4.10
N GLY A 121 -3.22 20.27 3.18
CA GLY A 121 -2.14 19.32 3.37
C GLY A 121 -1.30 19.11 2.12
N TRP A 122 -0.65 17.95 2.05
CA TRP A 122 0.12 17.50 0.90
C TRP A 122 -0.35 16.14 0.44
N GLU A 123 -0.15 15.83 -0.83
CA GLU A 123 -0.43 14.51 -1.38
C GLU A 123 0.91 13.82 -1.64
N TYR A 124 0.99 12.55 -1.31
CA TYR A 124 2.14 11.71 -1.60
C TYR A 124 1.68 10.55 -2.47
N GLN A 125 2.37 10.34 -3.59
CA GLN A 125 2.18 9.14 -4.39
C GLN A 125 3.27 8.14 -4.01
N PHE A 126 2.85 6.91 -3.75
CA PHE A 126 3.75 5.83 -3.42
C PHE A 126 3.56 4.65 -4.36
N THR A 127 4.64 3.91 -4.56
CA THR A 127 4.66 2.63 -5.24
C THR A 127 5.00 1.56 -4.21
N ALA A 128 4.20 0.52 -4.13
CA ALA A 128 4.42 -0.59 -3.21
C ALA A 128 4.47 -1.92 -3.95
N ALA A 129 5.50 -2.72 -3.69
CA ALA A 129 5.50 -4.13 -4.04
C ALA A 129 4.42 -4.82 -3.21
N LEU A 130 3.53 -5.54 -3.87
CA LEU A 130 2.44 -6.25 -3.23
C LEU A 130 2.83 -7.69 -2.95
N GLY A 131 2.50 -8.12 -1.74
CA GLY A 131 2.59 -9.51 -1.37
C GLY A 131 1.65 -10.43 -2.10
N HIS A 132 1.81 -11.72 -1.80
CA HIS A 132 0.95 -12.76 -2.32
C HIS A 132 -0.53 -12.51 -1.99
N LEU A 133 -1.46 -13.03 -2.81
CA LEU A 133 -2.90 -12.69 -2.80
C LEU A 133 -3.66 -12.95 -1.48
N ARG A 134 -3.00 -13.44 -0.44
CA ARG A 134 -3.58 -13.68 0.89
C ARG A 134 -2.76 -13.14 2.04
N THR A 135 -1.66 -12.48 1.74
CA THR A 135 -0.89 -11.76 2.73
C THR A 135 -1.21 -10.28 2.57
N ALA A 136 -1.74 -9.66 3.61
CA ALA A 136 -2.02 -8.21 3.62
C ALA A 136 -0.74 -7.35 3.68
N TRP A 137 0.39 -7.87 3.18
CA TRP A 137 1.66 -7.16 3.19
C TRP A 137 1.87 -6.40 1.88
N ALA A 138 2.39 -5.19 2.02
CA ALA A 138 2.90 -4.37 0.95
C ALA A 138 4.23 -3.78 1.42
N ALA A 139 5.23 -3.70 0.54
CA ALA A 139 6.52 -3.08 0.80
C ALA A 139 6.65 -1.81 -0.03
N LEU A 140 6.86 -0.66 0.62
CA LEU A 140 7.06 0.60 -0.10
C LEU A 140 8.39 0.56 -0.87
N VAL A 141 8.33 0.87 -2.16
CA VAL A 141 9.46 0.87 -3.10
C VAL A 141 9.88 2.30 -3.44
N ASP A 142 8.91 3.18 -3.66
CA ASP A 142 9.13 4.61 -3.88
C ASP A 142 8.01 5.42 -3.22
N VAL A 143 8.33 6.60 -2.73
CA VAL A 143 7.36 7.56 -2.20
C VAL A 143 7.85 8.98 -2.49
N GLU A 144 7.01 9.79 -3.11
CA GLU A 144 7.36 11.17 -3.41
C GLU A 144 6.12 12.07 -3.30
N ARG A 145 6.36 13.29 -2.80
CA ARG A 145 5.35 14.35 -2.74
C ARG A 145 4.89 14.71 -4.15
N THR A 146 3.58 14.68 -4.38
CA THR A 146 2.99 14.91 -5.69
C THR A 146 2.11 16.15 -5.72
N THR A 147 1.84 16.64 -6.93
CA THR A 147 0.89 17.73 -7.22
C THR A 147 0.13 17.40 -8.50
N PRO A 148 -1.04 18.02 -8.76
CA PRO A 148 -1.76 17.82 -10.01
C PRO A 148 -0.92 18.05 -11.27
N ALA A 149 0.05 18.98 -11.22
CA ALA A 149 0.93 19.29 -12.33
C ALA A 149 2.05 18.25 -12.56
N THR A 150 2.44 17.48 -11.54
CA THR A 150 3.59 16.56 -11.58
C THR A 150 3.19 15.09 -11.64
N ARG A 151 1.98 14.75 -11.18
CA ARG A 151 1.50 13.38 -10.96
C ARG A 151 1.72 12.46 -12.15
N THR A 152 1.26 12.83 -13.35
CA THR A 152 1.39 11.97 -14.54
C THR A 152 2.84 11.62 -14.88
N ARG A 153 3.74 12.61 -14.80
CA ARG A 153 5.18 12.39 -15.08
C ARG A 153 5.81 11.52 -14.00
N GLN A 154 5.45 11.76 -12.73
CA GLN A 154 5.91 10.97 -11.60
C GLN A 154 5.46 9.51 -11.71
N THR A 155 4.19 9.24 -12.02
CA THR A 155 3.68 7.88 -12.25
C THR A 155 4.45 7.18 -13.36
N ALA A 156 4.65 7.86 -14.50
CA ALA A 156 5.42 7.29 -15.61
C ALA A 156 6.87 6.98 -15.21
N ARG A 157 7.50 7.83 -14.40
CA ARG A 157 8.86 7.61 -13.87
C ARG A 157 8.88 6.41 -12.92
N GLN A 158 7.93 6.33 -11.99
CA GLN A 158 7.83 5.23 -11.03
C GLN A 158 7.65 3.89 -11.73
N VAL A 159 6.74 3.81 -12.70
CA VAL A 159 6.53 2.57 -13.49
C VAL A 159 7.78 2.15 -14.27
N LYS A 160 8.54 3.11 -14.82
CA LYS A 160 9.80 2.79 -15.54
C LYS A 160 10.94 2.33 -14.65
N ASN A 161 10.85 2.60 -13.35
CA ASN A 161 11.89 2.27 -12.37
C ASN A 161 11.57 0.99 -11.55
N LEU A 162 10.45 0.32 -11.84
CA LEU A 162 10.10 -1.00 -11.32
C LEU A 162 10.84 -2.10 -12.08
#